data_AF-A0A4Q7Z8Q8-F1
#
_entry.id   AF-A0A4Q7Z8Q8-F1
#
_cell.length_a   1.000
_cell.length_b   1.000
_cell.length_c   1.000
_cell.angle_alpha   90.00
_cell.angle_beta   90.00
_cell.angle_gamma   90.00
#
_symmetry.space_group_name_H-M   'P 1'
#
loop_
_entity.id
_entity.type
_entity.pdbx_description
1 polymer ?
#
loop_
_entity_poly.entity_id
_entity_poly.type
_entity_poly.pdbx_seq_one_letter_code
_entity_poly.pdbx_strand_id
1 'polypeptide(L)'
;MKVLPGLLPVPMLLTCLSAAVCHADLQPIAEEGMGDVTGAGIIYLPENFQIEFDDLAYVKTLVSSTAPSFGKKAELIWYGLKLGGANGSVSTTSGSVIPSWGTANNPWLLKVETMTKTGYSGGSTALPVLNYYAPTYTPGEGGLKYGFWGDIVVRDNSTGLVVTDGKFQSQNVWNDFTLNGSRISLFQNTYDQSFGMVWLNRINSSATGKYRFSVAESTQPAGALGNSTNAVATAVPTFSASEGFYITDMDINMVVGNLHYQPVIMGAADTTTQNFQVEVVRIPNVASIYNQFYRDYSSSSATELAKMCTNTTADCTSATHSQINFGKVEFKSPTGATVDLGSAKIDGLMIQHMKIKTLGL
;
A
#
# COMPACT_ATOMS: atom_id res chain seq x y z
N MET A 1 27.20 -39.14 -61.88
CA MET A 1 25.80 -39.06 -62.34
C MET A 1 25.03 -38.38 -61.22
N LYS A 2 24.60 -37.12 -61.25
CA LYS A 2 24.37 -36.12 -62.29
C LYS A 2 24.81 -34.78 -61.67
N VAL A 3 25.60 -34.01 -62.43
CA VAL A 3 25.92 -32.60 -62.18
C VAL A 3 24.78 -31.78 -62.78
N LEU A 4 24.38 -30.66 -62.14
CA LEU A 4 24.14 -29.32 -62.73
C LEU A 4 23.43 -28.37 -61.72
N PRO A 5 23.58 -27.03 -61.87
CA PRO A 5 23.93 -26.08 -60.80
C PRO A 5 23.06 -24.79 -60.84
N GLY A 6 23.45 -23.77 -60.04
CA GLY A 6 23.08 -22.35 -60.21
C GLY A 6 22.01 -21.87 -59.21
N LEU A 7 22.16 -20.78 -58.45
CA LEU A 7 22.96 -19.55 -58.60
C LEU A 7 23.55 -19.06 -57.26
N LEU A 8 24.69 -18.36 -57.34
CA LEU A 8 25.35 -17.49 -56.36
C LEU A 8 24.68 -16.09 -56.30
N PRO A 9 25.24 -15.04 -55.63
CA PRO A 9 25.36 -14.81 -54.18
C PRO A 9 24.85 -13.39 -53.78
N VAL A 10 24.48 -13.14 -52.51
CA VAL A 10 24.52 -11.78 -51.95
C VAL A 10 24.99 -11.87 -50.48
N PRO A 11 26.16 -11.30 -50.12
CA PRO A 11 26.62 -11.25 -48.75
C PRO A 11 26.07 -9.99 -48.04
N MET A 12 25.95 -10.10 -46.72
CA MET A 12 26.12 -9.01 -45.76
C MET A 12 25.01 -7.94 -45.67
N LEU A 13 24.05 -8.13 -44.75
CA LEU A 13 23.65 -7.06 -43.83
C LEU A 13 22.91 -7.61 -42.60
N LEU A 14 23.37 -7.17 -41.44
CA LEU A 14 22.66 -7.12 -40.15
C LEU A 14 22.58 -8.39 -39.27
N THR A 15 23.67 -8.56 -38.52
CA THR A 15 23.71 -8.98 -37.12
C THR A 15 22.62 -8.34 -36.24
N CYS A 16 22.34 -9.04 -35.12
CA CYS A 16 21.55 -8.65 -33.95
C CYS A 16 20.05 -8.99 -34.01
N LEU A 17 19.67 -10.13 -33.40
CA LEU A 17 18.58 -10.20 -32.42
C LEU A 17 18.49 -11.63 -31.82
N SER A 18 19.43 -11.98 -30.93
CA SER A 18 19.21 -13.05 -29.95
C SER A 18 20.17 -12.90 -28.78
N ALA A 19 20.02 -11.79 -28.04
CA ALA A 19 20.56 -11.67 -26.69
C ALA A 19 19.74 -10.63 -25.94
N ALA A 20 18.91 -11.10 -25.01
CA ALA A 20 18.58 -10.42 -23.76
C ALA A 20 17.78 -11.39 -22.87
N VAL A 21 18.42 -12.47 -22.43
CA VAL A 21 18.06 -13.07 -21.14
C VAL A 21 18.87 -12.28 -20.14
N CYS A 22 18.29 -11.24 -19.56
CA CYS A 22 18.92 -10.47 -18.49
C CYS A 22 18.82 -11.27 -17.19
N HIS A 23 19.77 -12.19 -16.98
CA HIS A 23 20.10 -12.65 -15.64
C HIS A 23 20.84 -11.50 -14.93
N ALA A 24 20.28 -10.98 -13.85
CA ALA A 24 21.04 -10.19 -12.89
C ALA A 24 21.86 -11.17 -12.04
N ASP A 25 22.99 -11.64 -12.59
CA ASP A 25 23.95 -12.43 -11.82
C ASP A 25 24.58 -11.53 -10.76
N LEU A 26 24.39 -11.89 -9.50
CA LEU A 26 25.11 -11.32 -8.37
C LEU A 26 26.61 -11.62 -8.56
N GLN A 27 27.37 -10.62 -9.02
CA GLN A 27 28.81 -10.79 -9.18
C GLN A 27 29.50 -10.78 -7.81
N PRO A 28 30.35 -11.78 -7.50
CA PRO A 28 31.14 -11.77 -6.28
C PRO A 28 32.14 -10.60 -6.32
N ILE A 29 32.05 -9.71 -5.33
CA ILE A 29 33.03 -8.65 -5.11
C ILE A 29 34.29 -9.27 -4.50
N ALA A 30 35.45 -8.96 -5.07
CA ALA A 30 36.75 -9.30 -4.49
C ALA A 30 36.97 -8.50 -3.19
N GLU A 31 37.69 -9.05 -2.20
CA GLU A 31 37.93 -8.40 -0.90
C GLU A 31 38.49 -6.97 -1.01
N GLU A 32 39.26 -6.67 -2.06
CA GLU A 32 39.81 -5.34 -2.30
C GLU A 32 38.72 -4.31 -2.66
N GLY A 33 37.62 -4.75 -3.28
CA GLY A 33 36.44 -3.92 -3.58
C GLY A 33 35.46 -3.81 -2.41
N MET A 34 35.59 -4.63 -1.36
CA MET A 34 34.77 -4.54 -0.14
C MET A 34 35.14 -3.34 0.73
N GLY A 35 36.35 -2.78 0.60
CA GLY A 35 36.81 -1.60 1.35
C GLY A 35 36.14 -0.30 0.91
N ASP A 36 35.65 -0.23 -0.33
CA ASP A 36 34.94 0.93 -0.90
C ASP A 36 33.41 0.85 -0.73
N VAL A 37 32.88 -0.28 -0.24
CA VAL A 37 31.44 -0.47 -0.01
C VAL A 37 31.03 0.24 1.29
N THR A 38 30.74 1.53 1.20
CA THR A 38 30.11 2.28 2.29
C THR A 38 28.61 1.93 2.35
N GLY A 39 28.25 0.95 3.17
CA GLY A 39 26.85 0.59 3.47
C GLY A 39 26.48 -0.80 2.97
N ALA A 40 26.57 -1.80 3.85
CA ALA A 40 26.02 -3.12 3.57
C ALA A 40 24.48 -3.04 3.56
N GLY A 41 23.88 -3.35 2.41
CA GLY A 41 22.44 -3.44 2.23
C GLY A 41 22.06 -4.77 1.58
N ILE A 42 20.89 -5.28 1.93
CA ILE A 42 20.27 -6.42 1.27
C ILE A 42 19.34 -5.85 0.19
N ILE A 43 19.64 -6.17 -1.07
CA ILE A 43 18.70 -5.97 -2.17
C ILE A 43 17.99 -7.27 -2.47
N TYR A 44 16.73 -7.17 -2.86
CA TYR A 44 15.99 -8.31 -3.40
C TYR A 44 14.94 -7.84 -4.40
N LEU A 45 14.51 -8.77 -5.23
CA LEU A 45 13.54 -8.54 -6.27
C LEU A 45 12.48 -9.64 -6.21
N PRO A 46 11.26 -9.35 -5.72
CA PRO A 46 10.16 -10.29 -5.77
C PRO A 46 9.74 -10.51 -7.23
N GLU A 47 9.83 -11.75 -7.71
CA GLU A 47 9.51 -12.12 -9.09
C GLU A 47 8.63 -13.37 -9.13
N ASN A 48 7.86 -13.49 -10.21
CA ASN A 48 7.01 -14.65 -10.51
C ASN A 48 6.17 -15.13 -9.33
N PHE A 49 5.56 -14.18 -8.60
CA PHE A 49 4.79 -14.50 -7.41
C PHE A 49 3.38 -13.91 -7.48
N GLN A 50 2.49 -14.55 -6.74
CA GLN A 50 1.15 -14.06 -6.44
C GLN A 50 0.76 -14.63 -5.08
N ILE A 51 -0.07 -13.91 -4.34
CA ILE A 51 -0.64 -14.38 -3.07
C ILE A 51 -2.13 -14.55 -3.31
N GLU A 52 -2.61 -15.78 -3.32
CA GLU A 52 -4.03 -16.08 -3.45
C GLU A 52 -4.46 -16.96 -2.28
N PHE A 53 -5.29 -16.40 -1.40
CA PHE A 53 -6.08 -17.20 -0.49
C PHE A 53 -7.24 -17.83 -1.28
N ASP A 54 -7.66 -19.03 -0.86
CA ASP A 54 -8.88 -19.67 -1.38
C ASP A 54 -10.06 -18.69 -1.31
N ASP A 55 -10.95 -18.72 -2.29
CA ASP A 55 -12.09 -17.80 -2.36
C ASP A 55 -13.03 -17.88 -1.15
N LEU A 56 -12.99 -18.98 -0.39
CA LEU A 56 -13.73 -19.14 0.88
C LEU A 56 -12.83 -19.03 2.13
N ALA A 57 -11.52 -18.92 1.98
CA ALA A 57 -10.64 -18.62 3.10
C ALA A 57 -10.90 -17.19 3.57
N TYR A 58 -11.05 -17.00 4.88
CA TYR A 58 -11.51 -15.73 5.42
C TYR A 58 -10.73 -15.23 6.62
N VAL A 59 -10.75 -13.90 6.75
CA VAL A 59 -10.43 -13.16 7.97
C VAL A 59 -11.74 -12.56 8.47
N LYS A 60 -12.05 -12.75 9.76
CA LYS A 60 -13.25 -12.19 10.37
C LYS A 60 -12.94 -11.39 11.62
N THR A 61 -13.75 -10.38 11.89
CA THR A 61 -13.75 -9.73 13.18
C THR A 61 -14.38 -10.64 14.23
N LEU A 62 -13.71 -10.78 15.37
CA LEU A 62 -14.31 -11.42 16.54
C LEU A 62 -15.18 -10.39 17.23
N VAL A 63 -16.46 -10.71 17.40
CA VAL A 63 -17.39 -9.86 18.16
C VAL A 63 -17.22 -10.09 19.65
N SER A 64 -17.34 -9.01 20.43
CA SER A 64 -17.32 -9.08 21.89
C SER A 64 -18.34 -10.09 22.42
N SER A 65 -17.96 -10.84 23.46
CA SER A 65 -18.89 -11.71 24.19
C SER A 65 -19.99 -10.90 24.89
N THR A 66 -19.69 -9.67 25.31
CA THR A 66 -20.64 -8.75 25.94
C THR A 66 -21.69 -8.27 24.93
N ALA A 67 -22.97 -8.34 25.31
CA ALA A 67 -24.06 -7.84 24.47
C ALA A 67 -24.01 -6.31 24.37
N PRO A 68 -24.23 -5.73 23.17
CA PRO A 68 -24.32 -4.27 23.03
C PRO A 68 -25.56 -3.75 23.77
N SER A 69 -25.46 -2.57 24.38
CA SER A 69 -26.57 -1.91 25.10
C SER A 69 -27.72 -1.50 24.17
N PHE A 70 -27.46 -1.40 22.86
CA PHE A 70 -28.44 -1.17 21.81
C PHE A 70 -27.98 -1.85 20.51
N GLY A 71 -28.91 -2.47 19.77
CA GLY A 71 -28.65 -3.05 18.45
C GLY A 71 -28.29 -4.55 18.45
N LYS A 72 -27.97 -5.05 17.26
CA LYS A 72 -27.57 -6.45 17.00
C LYS A 72 -26.06 -6.53 16.79
N LYS A 73 -25.45 -7.68 17.10
CA LYS A 73 -24.00 -7.89 16.83
C LYS A 73 -23.78 -8.02 15.33
N ALA A 74 -22.79 -7.30 14.79
CA ALA A 74 -22.38 -7.40 13.41
C ALA A 74 -20.94 -7.93 13.31
N GLU A 75 -20.70 -8.86 12.40
CA GLU A 75 -19.38 -9.35 12.05
C GLU A 75 -19.02 -8.86 10.65
N LEU A 76 -17.74 -8.54 10.46
CA LEU A 76 -17.16 -8.29 9.16
C LEU A 76 -16.31 -9.48 8.79
N ILE A 77 -16.51 -9.99 7.59
CA ILE A 77 -15.79 -11.14 7.06
C ILE A 77 -15.24 -10.77 5.69
N TRP A 78 -13.95 -10.96 5.50
CA TRP A 78 -13.27 -10.80 4.21
C TRP A 78 -12.81 -12.15 3.73
N TYR A 79 -13.17 -12.49 2.50
CA TYR A 79 -12.91 -13.76 1.85
C TYR A 79 -11.99 -13.58 0.65
N GLY A 80 -11.18 -14.60 0.37
CA GLY A 80 -10.40 -14.66 -0.86
C GLY A 80 -9.55 -13.42 -1.07
N LEU A 81 -8.75 -13.06 -0.06
CA LEU A 81 -7.76 -11.99 -0.18
C LEU A 81 -6.76 -12.39 -1.28
N LYS A 82 -6.54 -11.54 -2.26
CA LYS A 82 -5.63 -11.84 -3.38
C LYS A 82 -4.78 -10.63 -3.71
N LEU A 83 -3.49 -10.87 -3.94
CA LEU A 83 -2.52 -9.92 -4.47
C LEU A 83 -1.83 -10.56 -5.68
N GLY A 84 -1.89 -9.87 -6.81
CA GLY A 84 -1.25 -10.31 -8.05
C GLY A 84 -0.87 -9.13 -8.93
N GLY A 85 -0.45 -9.43 -10.15
CA GLY A 85 -0.18 -8.46 -11.20
C GLY A 85 -1.48 -7.88 -11.74
N ALA A 86 -1.43 -6.60 -12.11
CA ALA A 86 -2.52 -5.93 -12.78
C ALA A 86 -2.85 -6.63 -14.10
N ASN A 87 -4.15 -6.80 -14.36
CA ASN A 87 -4.65 -7.44 -15.58
C ASN A 87 -5.70 -6.60 -16.30
N GLY A 88 -5.88 -5.35 -15.89
CA GLY A 88 -6.82 -4.39 -16.48
C GLY A 88 -8.29 -4.64 -16.12
N SER A 89 -8.59 -5.78 -15.47
CA SER A 89 -9.94 -6.14 -15.08
C SER A 89 -10.21 -5.78 -13.62
N VAL A 90 -11.36 -5.15 -13.39
CA VAL A 90 -11.94 -4.98 -12.04
C VAL A 90 -13.16 -5.88 -11.82
N SER A 91 -13.50 -6.77 -12.77
CA SER A 91 -14.64 -7.68 -12.64
C SER A 91 -14.32 -8.94 -11.82
N THR A 92 -13.03 -9.27 -11.68
CA THR A 92 -12.53 -10.43 -10.95
C THR A 92 -11.59 -9.97 -9.83
N THR A 93 -11.51 -10.74 -8.74
CA THR A 93 -10.59 -10.46 -7.62
C THR A 93 -9.15 -10.89 -7.94
N SER A 94 -8.97 -11.97 -8.71
CA SER A 94 -7.64 -12.46 -9.10
C SER A 94 -6.92 -11.55 -10.09
N GLY A 95 -5.62 -11.39 -9.86
CA GLY A 95 -4.67 -10.79 -10.79
C GLY A 95 -3.96 -11.83 -11.65
N SER A 96 -3.03 -11.35 -12.46
CA SER A 96 -2.01 -12.20 -13.10
C SER A 96 -0.91 -12.54 -12.09
N VAL A 97 0.04 -13.39 -12.46
CA VAL A 97 1.30 -13.49 -11.71
C VAL A 97 2.05 -12.15 -11.82
N ILE A 98 2.65 -11.68 -10.73
CA ILE A 98 3.53 -10.49 -10.75
C ILE A 98 4.85 -10.93 -11.39
N PRO A 99 5.21 -10.45 -12.59
CA PRO A 99 6.44 -10.89 -13.26
C PRO A 99 7.67 -10.44 -12.47
N SER A 100 7.66 -9.17 -12.05
CA SER A 100 8.67 -8.57 -11.18
C SER A 100 8.06 -7.38 -10.43
N TRP A 101 8.47 -7.18 -9.18
CA TRP A 101 8.14 -6.00 -8.39
C TRP A 101 9.39 -5.14 -8.16
N GLY A 102 9.74 -4.38 -9.19
CA GLY A 102 10.97 -3.58 -9.26
C GLY A 102 11.81 -3.98 -10.47
N THR A 103 13.06 -3.54 -10.49
CA THR A 103 14.07 -3.97 -11.48
C THR A 103 15.43 -4.11 -10.82
N ALA A 104 16.43 -4.68 -11.51
CA ALA A 104 17.80 -4.74 -11.00
C ALA A 104 18.38 -3.34 -10.65
N ASN A 105 17.98 -2.30 -11.38
CA ASN A 105 18.40 -0.92 -11.12
C ASN A 105 17.48 -0.18 -10.13
N ASN A 106 16.32 -0.76 -9.81
CA ASN A 106 15.34 -0.20 -8.89
C ASN A 106 14.72 -1.32 -8.01
N PRO A 107 15.52 -1.97 -7.14
CA PRO A 107 15.08 -3.12 -6.35
C PRO A 107 14.44 -2.69 -5.03
N TRP A 108 13.93 -3.67 -4.28
CA TRP A 108 13.69 -3.49 -2.85
C TRP A 108 15.04 -3.47 -2.12
N LEU A 109 15.18 -2.57 -1.14
CA LEU A 109 16.44 -2.33 -0.46
C LEU A 109 16.24 -2.21 1.05
N LEU A 110 16.90 -3.09 1.80
CA LEU A 110 17.08 -2.97 3.24
C LEU A 110 18.53 -2.56 3.51
N LYS A 111 18.77 -1.37 4.04
CA LYS A 111 20.13 -0.90 4.36
C LYS A 111 20.20 -0.12 5.64
N VAL A 112 21.38 -0.14 6.27
CA VAL A 112 21.73 0.83 7.30
C VAL A 112 22.50 1.96 6.64
N GLU A 113 22.08 3.20 6.89
CA GLU A 113 22.81 4.38 6.42
C GLU A 113 22.75 5.51 7.44
N THR A 114 23.77 6.36 7.42
CA THR A 114 23.80 7.55 8.27
C THR A 114 23.05 8.68 7.58
N MET A 115 21.91 9.07 8.13
CA MET A 115 21.08 10.14 7.59
C MET A 115 21.27 11.43 8.37
N THR A 116 21.68 12.49 7.66
CA THR A 116 21.78 13.84 8.21
C THR A 116 20.46 14.58 8.02
N LYS A 117 19.72 14.80 9.11
CA LYS A 117 18.46 15.58 9.14
C LYS A 117 18.42 16.47 10.39
N THR A 118 17.46 17.37 10.45
CA THR A 118 17.22 18.20 11.63
C THR A 118 16.83 17.32 12.81
N GLY A 119 17.58 17.39 13.91
CA GLY A 119 17.27 16.69 15.15
C GLY A 119 16.23 17.44 15.99
N TYR A 120 15.76 16.80 17.05
CA TYR A 120 14.74 17.32 17.98
C TYR A 120 15.06 18.72 18.57
N SER A 121 16.34 19.05 18.75
CA SER A 121 16.81 20.36 19.25
C SER A 121 16.94 21.42 18.16
N GLY A 122 16.67 21.08 16.89
CA GLY A 122 16.72 22.00 15.76
C GLY A 122 18.06 22.10 15.02
N GLY A 123 19.10 21.40 15.47
CA GLY A 123 20.40 21.30 14.77
C GLY A 123 20.46 20.14 13.78
N SER A 124 21.34 20.22 12.78
CA SER A 124 21.62 19.08 11.89
C SER A 124 22.27 17.94 12.67
N THR A 125 21.67 16.76 12.63
CA THR A 125 22.13 15.56 13.35
C THR A 125 22.25 14.41 12.37
N ALA A 126 23.41 13.74 12.39
CA ALA A 126 23.67 12.54 11.61
C ALA A 126 23.45 11.32 12.51
N LEU A 127 22.44 10.51 12.21
CA LEU A 127 22.15 9.27 12.94
C LEU A 127 22.13 8.07 12.01
N PRO A 128 22.60 6.90 12.47
CA PRO A 128 22.39 5.66 11.73
C PRO A 128 20.91 5.29 11.75
N VAL A 129 20.39 4.93 10.59
CA VAL A 129 18.99 4.54 10.39
C VAL A 129 18.96 3.25 9.60
N LEU A 130 18.17 2.28 10.06
CA LEU A 130 17.81 1.10 9.29
C LEU A 130 16.61 1.45 8.42
N ASN A 131 16.81 1.44 7.11
CA ASN A 131 15.78 1.77 6.14
C ASN A 131 15.38 0.55 5.33
N TYR A 132 14.08 0.41 5.11
CA TYR A 132 13.49 -0.50 4.15
C TYR A 132 12.76 0.31 3.08
N TYR A 133 13.23 0.19 1.84
CA TYR A 133 12.74 0.91 0.68
C TYR A 133 12.02 -0.02 -0.28
N ALA A 134 10.84 0.39 -0.70
CA ALA A 134 10.27 -0.06 -1.97
C ALA A 134 11.07 0.52 -3.15
N PRO A 135 10.98 -0.07 -4.35
CA PRO A 135 11.49 0.54 -5.58
C PRO A 135 11.07 2.01 -5.67
N THR A 136 11.93 2.87 -6.18
CA THR A 136 11.65 4.29 -6.41
C THR A 136 10.42 4.47 -7.26
N TYR A 137 9.57 5.43 -6.87
CA TYR A 137 8.33 5.71 -7.59
C TYR A 137 8.55 6.53 -8.85
N THR A 138 8.00 6.06 -9.97
CA THR A 138 7.85 6.84 -11.20
C THR A 138 6.42 7.34 -11.31
N PRO A 139 6.17 8.64 -11.56
CA PRO A 139 4.82 9.19 -11.69
C PRO A 139 3.95 8.41 -12.67
N GLY A 140 2.76 7.99 -12.20
CA GLY A 140 1.77 7.27 -12.99
C GLY A 140 2.06 5.78 -13.18
N GLU A 141 3.01 5.21 -12.43
CA GLU A 141 3.24 3.77 -12.47
C GLU A 141 2.20 2.99 -11.64
N GLY A 142 2.03 1.71 -12.00
CA GLY A 142 1.12 0.77 -11.36
C GLY A 142 1.68 -0.65 -11.48
N GLY A 143 0.81 -1.63 -11.69
CA GLY A 143 1.22 -3.00 -12.00
C GLY A 143 0.78 -4.05 -10.99
N LEU A 144 0.21 -3.66 -9.84
CA LEU A 144 -0.34 -4.58 -8.86
C LEU A 144 -1.86 -4.57 -8.89
N LYS A 145 -2.44 -5.68 -8.47
CA LYS A 145 -3.86 -5.84 -8.25
C LYS A 145 -4.12 -6.50 -6.91
N TYR A 146 -5.09 -5.96 -6.20
CA TYR A 146 -5.60 -6.51 -4.97
C TYR A 146 -7.10 -6.71 -5.11
N GLY A 147 -7.61 -7.83 -4.59
CA GLY A 147 -9.02 -8.14 -4.67
C GLY A 147 -9.46 -9.03 -3.54
N PHE A 148 -10.69 -8.81 -3.10
CA PHE A 148 -11.37 -9.65 -2.13
C PHE A 148 -12.87 -9.44 -2.25
N TRP A 149 -13.64 -10.33 -1.65
CA TRP A 149 -15.06 -10.10 -1.44
C TRP A 149 -15.36 -10.25 0.05
N GLY A 150 -16.45 -9.69 0.52
CA GLY A 150 -16.70 -9.63 1.95
C GLY A 150 -18.16 -9.52 2.28
N ASP A 151 -18.46 -9.94 3.50
CA ASP A 151 -19.77 -9.91 4.10
C ASP A 151 -19.75 -9.06 5.37
N ILE A 152 -20.77 -8.22 5.53
CA ILE A 152 -21.18 -7.70 6.83
C ILE A 152 -22.43 -8.48 7.21
N VAL A 153 -22.37 -9.23 8.31
CA VAL A 153 -23.48 -10.08 8.77
C VAL A 153 -23.92 -9.66 10.16
N VAL A 154 -25.24 -9.50 10.32
CA VAL A 154 -25.88 -9.22 11.59
C VAL A 154 -26.44 -10.51 12.16
N ARG A 155 -26.07 -10.81 13.40
CA ARG A 155 -26.57 -11.98 14.13
C ARG A 155 -27.73 -11.63 15.03
N ASP A 156 -28.66 -12.55 15.11
CA ASP A 156 -29.67 -12.55 16.15
C ASP A 156 -29.02 -12.87 17.51
N ASN A 157 -29.32 -12.06 18.52
CA ASN A 157 -28.69 -12.20 19.85
C ASN A 157 -29.15 -13.46 20.60
N SER A 158 -30.32 -14.03 20.26
CA SER A 158 -30.93 -15.15 20.98
C SER A 158 -30.53 -16.50 20.37
N THR A 159 -30.43 -16.54 19.04
CA THR A 159 -30.16 -17.77 18.28
C THR A 159 -28.74 -17.83 17.73
N GLY A 160 -28.01 -16.70 17.67
CA GLY A 160 -26.67 -16.61 17.07
C GLY A 160 -26.65 -16.73 15.53
N LEU A 161 -27.83 -16.84 14.92
CA LEU A 161 -28.00 -17.04 13.48
C LEU A 161 -27.95 -15.71 12.72
N VAL A 162 -27.57 -15.77 11.43
CA VAL A 162 -27.67 -14.60 10.54
C VAL A 162 -29.14 -14.35 10.26
N VAL A 163 -29.57 -13.10 10.43
CA VAL A 163 -30.94 -12.67 10.12
C VAL A 163 -31.08 -12.59 8.58
N THR A 164 -32.21 -13.02 8.03
CA THR A 164 -32.45 -13.08 6.56
C THR A 164 -32.11 -11.77 5.82
N ASP A 165 -32.44 -10.61 6.42
CA ASP A 165 -32.15 -9.28 5.86
C ASP A 165 -30.92 -8.62 6.52
N GLY A 166 -30.15 -9.38 7.27
CA GLY A 166 -29.02 -8.90 8.08
C GLY A 166 -27.68 -8.96 7.38
N LYS A 167 -27.63 -9.13 6.05
CA LYS A 167 -26.38 -9.34 5.31
C LYS A 167 -26.17 -8.26 4.25
N PHE A 168 -24.94 -7.78 4.14
CA PHE A 168 -24.48 -6.95 3.05
C PHE A 168 -23.22 -7.57 2.46
N GLN A 169 -23.26 -7.91 1.17
CA GLN A 169 -22.13 -8.51 0.47
C GLN A 169 -21.52 -7.49 -0.48
N SER A 170 -20.20 -7.56 -0.64
CA SER A 170 -19.49 -6.68 -1.55
C SER A 170 -18.27 -7.35 -2.16
N GLN A 171 -17.92 -6.92 -3.37
CA GLN A 171 -16.64 -7.20 -3.99
C GLN A 171 -15.81 -5.92 -4.06
N ASN A 172 -14.54 -6.05 -3.70
CA ASN A 172 -13.57 -4.97 -3.67
C ASN A 172 -12.42 -5.38 -4.58
N VAL A 173 -12.13 -4.55 -5.58
CA VAL A 173 -11.02 -4.79 -6.50
C VAL A 173 -10.28 -3.49 -6.75
N TRP A 174 -8.99 -3.46 -6.48
CA TRP A 174 -8.10 -2.40 -6.91
C TRP A 174 -7.13 -2.97 -7.93
N ASN A 175 -7.31 -2.60 -9.20
CA ASN A 175 -6.39 -2.96 -10.27
C ASN A 175 -5.47 -1.79 -10.60
N ASP A 176 -4.21 -2.12 -10.83
CA ASP A 176 -3.16 -1.24 -11.34
C ASP A 176 -2.74 -0.13 -10.36
N PHE A 177 -2.45 -0.55 -9.13
CA PHE A 177 -1.81 0.26 -8.10
C PHE A 177 -0.33 -0.13 -7.92
N THR A 178 0.42 0.68 -7.18
CA THR A 178 1.82 0.46 -6.82
C THR A 178 2.07 0.84 -5.36
N LEU A 179 3.06 0.19 -4.74
CA LEU A 179 3.61 0.59 -3.43
C LEU A 179 4.98 1.25 -3.53
N ASN A 180 5.48 1.45 -4.74
CA ASN A 180 6.78 2.03 -4.98
C ASN A 180 6.90 3.43 -4.36
N GLY A 181 8.11 3.77 -3.92
CA GLY A 181 8.44 4.97 -3.16
C GLY A 181 7.98 4.93 -1.70
N SER A 182 7.32 3.86 -1.25
CA SER A 182 7.11 3.60 0.18
C SER A 182 8.44 3.33 0.89
N ARG A 183 8.53 3.74 2.15
CA ARG A 183 9.72 3.51 2.99
C ARG A 183 9.38 3.42 4.46
N ILE A 184 10.06 2.53 5.17
CA ILE A 184 10.06 2.48 6.64
C ILE A 184 11.47 2.77 7.11
N SER A 185 11.60 3.64 8.10
CA SER A 185 12.87 4.03 8.68
C SER A 185 12.82 3.81 10.18
N LEU A 186 13.75 3.00 10.69
CA LEU A 186 13.89 2.63 12.08
C LEU A 186 15.19 3.20 12.62
N PHE A 187 15.15 3.81 13.79
CA PHE A 187 16.33 4.40 14.42
C PHE A 187 16.17 4.41 15.93
N GLN A 188 17.28 4.63 16.62
CA GLN A 188 17.25 4.89 18.04
C GLN A 188 17.28 6.40 18.28
N ASN A 189 16.40 6.90 19.15
CA ASN A 189 16.44 8.28 19.59
C ASN A 189 17.69 8.53 20.45
N THR A 190 18.40 9.63 20.22
CA THR A 190 19.61 9.96 20.98
C THR A 190 19.35 10.55 22.36
N TYR A 191 18.15 11.06 22.62
CA TYR A 191 17.83 11.66 23.92
C TYR A 191 17.49 10.61 24.98
N ASP A 192 16.57 9.70 24.69
CA ASP A 192 16.04 8.72 25.63
C ASP A 192 16.35 7.26 25.24
N GLN A 193 17.12 7.05 24.18
CA GLN A 193 17.45 5.73 23.64
C GLN A 193 16.23 4.91 23.20
N SER A 194 15.06 5.54 23.08
CA SER A 194 13.83 4.89 22.63
C SER A 194 13.94 4.44 21.17
N PHE A 195 13.18 3.41 20.84
CA PHE A 195 12.97 2.98 19.47
C PHE A 195 12.06 4.00 18.76
N GLY A 196 12.57 4.57 17.67
CA GLY A 196 11.83 5.46 16.78
C GLY A 196 11.57 4.79 15.44
N MET A 197 10.36 4.96 14.94
CA MET A 197 9.97 4.54 13.60
C MET A 197 9.32 5.71 12.86
N VAL A 198 9.61 5.86 11.57
CA VAL A 198 8.82 6.71 10.66
C VAL A 198 8.47 5.92 9.43
N TRP A 199 7.34 6.26 8.83
CA TRP A 199 6.78 5.49 7.74
C TRP A 199 6.18 6.42 6.68
N LEU A 200 6.58 6.23 5.44
CA LEU A 200 5.90 6.77 4.28
C LEU A 200 5.24 5.60 3.54
N ASN A 201 3.93 5.65 3.46
CA ASN A 201 3.15 4.81 2.56
C ASN A 201 2.85 5.58 1.30
N ARG A 202 3.14 4.96 0.16
CA ARG A 202 2.63 5.39 -1.12
C ARG A 202 1.81 4.25 -1.66
N ILE A 203 0.51 4.46 -1.79
CA ILE A 203 -0.40 3.54 -2.45
C ILE A 203 -1.01 4.34 -3.58
N ASN A 204 -0.31 4.35 -4.71
CA ASN A 204 -0.66 5.17 -5.85
C ASN A 204 -1.18 4.29 -6.97
N SER A 205 -1.92 4.87 -7.90
CA SER A 205 -2.41 4.13 -9.05
C SER A 205 -1.95 4.78 -10.35
N SER A 206 -1.82 3.95 -11.38
CA SER A 206 -1.58 4.49 -12.71
C SER A 206 -2.78 5.30 -13.20
N ALA A 207 -2.64 6.05 -14.29
CA ALA A 207 -3.78 6.65 -15.00
C ALA A 207 -4.81 5.57 -15.44
N THR A 208 -4.38 4.32 -15.60
CA THR A 208 -5.23 3.15 -15.89
C THR A 208 -5.74 2.45 -14.62
N GLY A 209 -5.32 2.91 -13.45
CA GLY A 209 -5.70 2.47 -12.12
C GLY A 209 -7.19 2.60 -11.87
N LYS A 210 -7.81 1.51 -11.42
CA LYS A 210 -9.24 1.45 -11.12
C LYS A 210 -9.48 0.69 -9.83
N TYR A 211 -10.05 1.37 -8.85
CA TYR A 211 -10.71 0.76 -7.71
C TYR A 211 -12.20 0.58 -8.01
N ARG A 212 -12.75 -0.56 -7.60
CA ARG A 212 -14.17 -0.88 -7.68
C ARG A 212 -14.66 -1.49 -6.37
N PHE A 213 -15.77 -0.95 -5.90
CA PHE A 213 -16.62 -1.54 -4.88
C PHE A 213 -17.98 -1.86 -5.49
N SER A 214 -18.35 -3.14 -5.55
CA SER A 214 -19.60 -3.60 -6.16
C SER A 214 -20.43 -4.38 -5.15
N VAL A 215 -21.75 -4.23 -5.23
CA VAL A 215 -22.72 -4.90 -4.35
C VAL A 215 -23.82 -5.62 -5.16
N ALA A 216 -23.94 -5.34 -6.45
CA ALA A 216 -24.93 -5.98 -7.29
C ALA A 216 -24.46 -7.38 -7.69
N GLU A 217 -25.15 -8.37 -7.15
CA GLU A 217 -24.87 -9.77 -7.42
C GLU A 217 -25.59 -10.20 -8.70
N SER A 218 -24.87 -10.87 -9.60
CA SER A 218 -25.42 -11.38 -10.86
C SER A 218 -26.06 -12.76 -10.68
N THR A 219 -25.58 -13.56 -9.72
CA THR A 219 -26.13 -14.86 -9.36
C THR A 219 -25.74 -15.19 -7.92
N GLN A 220 -26.74 -15.63 -7.16
CA GLN A 220 -26.60 -16.16 -5.81
C GLN A 220 -26.52 -17.69 -5.84
N PRO A 221 -25.33 -18.30 -5.72
CA PRO A 221 -25.25 -19.75 -5.63
C PRO A 221 -25.85 -20.24 -4.30
N ALA A 222 -26.47 -21.42 -4.32
CA ALA A 222 -26.98 -22.06 -3.11
C ALA A 222 -25.84 -22.22 -2.09
N GLY A 223 -25.99 -21.61 -0.90
CA GLY A 223 -24.96 -21.60 0.15
C GLY A 223 -24.02 -20.37 0.18
N ALA A 224 -24.07 -19.46 -0.79
CA ALA A 224 -23.41 -18.15 -0.66
C ALA A 224 -24.04 -17.31 0.48
N LEU A 225 -25.35 -17.48 0.66
CA LEU A 225 -26.00 -17.25 1.92
C LEU A 225 -25.65 -18.45 2.80
N GLY A 226 -24.76 -18.25 3.79
CA GLY A 226 -24.53 -19.26 4.81
C GLY A 226 -25.90 -19.77 5.27
N ASN A 227 -26.12 -21.09 5.18
CA ASN A 227 -27.34 -21.72 5.68
C ASN A 227 -27.62 -21.17 7.08
N SER A 228 -28.87 -21.20 7.54
CA SER A 228 -29.33 -20.75 8.87
C SER A 228 -28.63 -21.44 10.06
N THR A 229 -27.51 -22.12 9.81
CA THR A 229 -26.56 -22.73 10.73
C THR A 229 -25.15 -22.27 10.31
N ASN A 230 -24.61 -21.26 11.02
CA ASN A 230 -23.22 -20.77 10.88
C ASN A 230 -22.79 -20.15 9.52
N ALA A 231 -23.41 -19.02 9.15
CA ALA A 231 -22.87 -17.71 8.72
C ALA A 231 -21.60 -17.50 7.86
N VAL A 232 -20.71 -18.48 7.73
CA VAL A 232 -19.62 -18.44 6.76
C VAL A 232 -20.21 -18.88 5.43
N ALA A 233 -19.95 -18.11 4.37
CA ALA A 233 -20.39 -18.48 3.05
C ALA A 233 -19.75 -19.81 2.63
N THR A 234 -20.54 -20.68 2.03
CA THR A 234 -20.07 -21.98 1.51
C THR A 234 -19.94 -21.98 0.00
N ALA A 235 -20.21 -20.84 -0.64
CA ALA A 235 -20.03 -20.61 -2.07
C ALA A 235 -19.72 -19.13 -2.33
N VAL A 236 -19.01 -18.88 -3.44
CA VAL A 236 -18.57 -17.53 -3.83
C VAL A 236 -19.68 -16.84 -4.62
N PRO A 237 -20.19 -15.68 -4.19
CA PRO A 237 -21.14 -14.89 -4.97
C PRO A 237 -20.49 -14.37 -6.25
N THR A 238 -21.27 -14.29 -7.32
CA THR A 238 -20.83 -13.59 -8.55
C THR A 238 -21.41 -12.19 -8.56
N PHE A 239 -20.56 -11.19 -8.78
CA PHE A 239 -20.95 -9.79 -8.87
C PHE A 239 -21.06 -9.36 -10.32
N SER A 240 -21.90 -8.36 -10.58
CA SER A 240 -21.98 -7.70 -11.89
C SER A 240 -20.58 -7.23 -12.32
N ALA A 241 -20.26 -7.36 -13.61
CA ALA A 241 -18.98 -6.88 -14.14
C ALA A 241 -18.92 -5.35 -14.31
N SER A 242 -20.07 -4.68 -14.29
CA SER A 242 -20.19 -3.25 -14.62
C SER A 242 -20.69 -2.39 -13.46
N GLU A 243 -21.43 -2.97 -12.52
CA GLU A 243 -21.97 -2.21 -11.38
C GLU A 243 -20.88 -1.89 -10.38
N GLY A 244 -21.05 -0.73 -9.73
CA GLY A 244 -20.34 -0.41 -8.51
C GLY A 244 -20.03 1.07 -8.38
N PHE A 245 -19.39 1.37 -7.26
CA PHE A 245 -18.65 2.59 -7.02
C PHE A 245 -17.22 2.43 -7.54
N TYR A 246 -16.80 3.34 -8.41
CA TYR A 246 -15.49 3.32 -9.04
C TYR A 246 -14.69 4.55 -8.61
N ILE A 247 -13.41 4.35 -8.31
CA ILE A 247 -12.43 5.41 -8.21
C ILE A 247 -11.33 5.13 -9.24
N THR A 248 -10.96 6.13 -10.04
CA THR A 248 -9.77 6.07 -10.90
C THR A 248 -8.73 7.06 -10.43
N ASP A 249 -7.44 6.78 -10.69
CA ASP A 249 -6.33 7.63 -10.23
C ASP A 249 -6.45 7.89 -8.72
N MET A 250 -6.56 6.77 -7.97
CA MET A 250 -6.60 6.77 -6.52
C MET A 250 -5.16 6.77 -6.00
N ASP A 251 -4.80 7.81 -5.25
CA ASP A 251 -3.49 7.94 -4.64
C ASP A 251 -3.60 8.24 -3.16
N ILE A 252 -2.91 7.46 -2.36
CA ILE A 252 -2.83 7.57 -0.91
C ILE A 252 -1.36 7.66 -0.56
N ASN A 253 -0.87 8.87 -0.37
CA ASN A 253 0.50 9.14 0.06
C ASN A 253 0.44 9.59 1.52
N MET A 254 0.74 8.68 2.45
CA MET A 254 0.64 8.92 3.88
C MET A 254 2.01 8.95 4.55
N VAL A 255 2.37 10.11 5.07
CA VAL A 255 3.55 10.35 5.91
C VAL A 255 3.15 10.23 7.37
N VAL A 256 3.77 9.31 8.09
CA VAL A 256 3.63 9.13 9.54
C VAL A 256 4.96 9.43 10.20
N GLY A 257 5.00 10.59 10.86
CA GLY A 257 6.18 11.08 11.55
C GLY A 257 7.26 11.63 10.61
N ASN A 258 8.32 12.17 11.22
CA ASN A 258 9.48 12.72 10.53
C ASN A 258 10.77 12.29 11.21
N LEU A 259 11.76 11.95 10.40
CA LEU A 259 13.03 11.41 10.86
C LEU A 259 13.70 12.40 11.83
N HIS A 260 14.22 11.88 12.95
CA HIS A 260 14.97 12.57 14.02
C HIS A 260 14.20 13.51 14.96
N TYR A 261 13.01 14.01 14.61
CA TYR A 261 12.29 14.96 15.50
C TYR A 261 10.81 14.63 15.72
N GLN A 262 10.21 13.71 14.96
CA GLN A 262 8.82 13.30 15.14
C GLN A 262 8.61 11.80 14.86
N PRO A 263 9.29 10.89 15.57
CA PRO A 263 9.07 9.47 15.40
C PRO A 263 7.71 9.00 15.95
N VAL A 264 7.29 7.84 15.47
CA VAL A 264 6.42 6.93 16.22
C VAL A 264 7.28 6.22 17.27
N ILE A 265 6.86 6.30 18.53
CA ILE A 265 7.46 5.58 19.65
C ILE A 265 6.45 4.59 20.22
N MET A 266 6.97 3.45 20.68
CA MET A 266 6.20 2.42 21.39
C MET A 266 6.83 2.19 22.75
N GLY A 267 6.01 2.05 23.78
CA GLY A 267 6.55 1.80 25.12
C GLY A 267 5.46 1.57 26.15
N ALA A 268 5.88 1.32 27.39
CA ALA A 268 4.98 1.25 28.51
C ALA A 268 4.27 2.60 28.71
N ALA A 269 2.96 2.56 28.89
CA ALA A 269 2.14 3.75 29.09
C ALA A 269 2.23 4.31 30.51
N ASP A 270 2.73 3.50 31.44
CA ASP A 270 3.18 3.84 32.79
C ASP A 270 3.97 2.64 33.35
N THR A 271 4.57 2.82 34.52
CA THR A 271 5.42 1.79 35.16
C THR A 271 4.63 0.78 36.01
N THR A 272 3.30 0.91 36.10
CA THR A 272 2.49 0.20 37.10
C THR A 272 1.39 -0.69 36.52
N THR A 273 0.86 -0.39 35.34
CA THR A 273 -0.37 -0.99 34.81
C THR A 273 -0.16 -1.96 33.63
N GLN A 274 1.09 -2.22 33.23
CA GLN A 274 1.46 -3.02 32.05
C GLN A 274 0.80 -2.57 30.73
N ASN A 275 0.15 -1.40 30.73
CA ASN A 275 -0.42 -0.82 29.52
C ASN A 275 0.69 -0.39 28.57
N PHE A 276 0.46 -0.49 27.27
CA PHE A 276 1.36 0.06 26.27
C PHE A 276 0.75 1.29 25.61
N GLN A 277 1.62 2.16 25.12
CA GLN A 277 1.27 3.32 24.34
C GLN A 277 1.97 3.29 22.98
N VAL A 278 1.26 3.79 21.98
CA VAL A 278 1.81 4.15 20.66
C VAL A 278 1.64 5.65 20.51
N GLU A 279 2.73 6.36 20.27
CA GLU A 279 2.73 7.82 20.19
C GLU A 279 3.48 8.30 18.96
N VAL A 280 2.84 9.13 18.13
CA VAL A 280 3.55 10.02 17.20
C VAL A 280 3.92 11.25 18.01
N VAL A 281 5.21 11.46 18.26
CA VAL A 281 5.70 12.51 19.15
C VAL A 281 5.25 13.90 18.67
N ARG A 282 5.06 14.83 19.62
CA ARG A 282 4.75 16.22 19.30
C ARG A 282 5.87 16.86 18.49
N ILE A 283 5.50 17.73 17.57
CA ILE A 283 6.48 18.58 16.87
C ILE A 283 7.13 19.53 17.90
N PRO A 284 8.47 19.55 18.03
CA PRO A 284 9.15 20.43 18.97
C PRO A 284 8.91 21.91 18.69
N ASN A 285 8.88 22.71 19.76
CA ASN A 285 8.78 24.17 19.64
C ASN A 285 10.13 24.81 19.30
N VAL A 286 10.65 24.53 18.10
CA VAL A 286 11.94 25.02 17.61
C VAL A 286 11.79 25.52 16.18
N ALA A 287 12.22 26.77 15.93
CA ALA A 287 12.00 27.45 14.65
C ALA A 287 12.55 26.68 13.43
N SER A 288 13.74 26.07 13.54
CA SER A 288 14.33 25.30 12.44
C SER A 288 13.55 24.02 12.09
N ILE A 289 12.77 23.48 13.02
CA ILE A 289 11.85 22.36 12.76
C ILE A 289 10.55 22.88 12.15
N TYR A 290 9.96 23.93 12.72
CA TYR A 290 8.72 24.50 12.21
C TYR A 290 8.83 24.96 10.76
N ASN A 291 9.93 25.63 10.41
CA ASN A 291 10.18 26.10 9.04
C ASN A 291 10.40 24.96 8.04
N GLN A 292 10.69 23.74 8.52
CA GLN A 292 10.80 22.56 7.65
C GLN A 292 9.52 21.75 7.59
N PHE A 293 8.75 21.75 8.69
CA PHE A 293 7.52 21.00 8.80
C PHE A 293 6.38 21.72 8.08
N TYR A 294 6.16 23.00 8.40
CA TYR A 294 5.02 23.79 7.94
C TYR A 294 5.36 24.62 6.70
N ARG A 295 4.32 25.03 5.96
CA ARG A 295 4.44 26.01 4.88
C ARG A 295 4.59 27.42 5.45
N ASP A 296 5.55 28.16 4.92
CA ASP A 296 5.64 29.60 5.11
C ASP A 296 4.70 30.32 4.12
N TYR A 297 3.73 31.07 4.67
CA TYR A 297 2.75 31.84 3.90
C TYR A 297 3.15 33.31 3.70
N SER A 298 4.29 33.73 4.24
CA SER A 298 4.70 35.14 4.25
C SER A 298 5.38 35.61 2.96
N SER A 299 5.76 34.69 2.06
CA SER A 299 6.36 35.03 0.77
C SER A 299 5.32 35.01 -0.36
N SER A 300 5.35 36.03 -1.22
CA SER A 300 4.55 36.11 -2.46
C SER A 300 4.95 35.05 -3.50
N SER A 301 6.05 34.35 -3.26
CA SER A 301 6.56 33.19 -3.99
C SER A 301 6.59 31.97 -3.06
N ALA A 302 5.47 31.63 -2.42
CA ALA A 302 5.35 30.41 -1.64
C ALA A 302 5.39 29.18 -2.58
N THR A 303 6.57 28.88 -3.13
CA THR A 303 6.78 27.82 -4.12
C THR A 303 6.73 26.42 -3.50
N GLU A 304 6.59 26.29 -2.19
CA GLU A 304 6.37 24.99 -1.55
C GLU A 304 4.99 24.95 -0.92
N LEU A 305 4.05 24.27 -1.61
CA LEU A 305 2.98 23.56 -0.92
C LEU A 305 3.67 22.74 0.18
N ALA A 306 3.25 22.88 1.45
CA ALA A 306 3.89 22.25 2.62
C ALA A 306 4.42 20.87 2.26
N LYS A 307 5.73 20.58 2.38
CA LYS A 307 6.42 19.46 1.71
C LYS A 307 5.54 18.22 1.54
N MET A 308 4.88 18.15 0.38
CA MET A 308 3.86 17.15 0.07
C MET A 308 4.51 15.97 -0.63
N CYS A 309 4.02 14.77 -0.37
CA CYS A 309 4.22 13.65 -1.29
C CYS A 309 2.97 13.50 -2.15
N THR A 310 3.05 13.79 -3.45
CA THR A 310 1.91 13.64 -4.36
C THR A 310 2.10 12.54 -5.40
N ASN A 311 1.04 12.21 -6.13
CA ASN A 311 1.08 11.28 -7.26
C ASN A 311 1.98 11.74 -8.43
N THR A 312 2.26 13.04 -8.52
CA THR A 312 3.23 13.63 -9.47
C THR A 312 4.63 13.80 -8.90
N THR A 313 4.83 13.58 -7.59
CA THR A 313 6.12 13.74 -6.93
C THR A 313 6.94 12.45 -7.01
N ALA A 314 8.08 12.47 -7.69
CA ALA A 314 8.95 11.29 -7.76
C ALA A 314 9.63 11.02 -6.41
N ASP A 315 10.33 12.01 -5.85
CA ASP A 315 11.02 11.90 -4.56
C ASP A 315 10.23 12.54 -3.41
N CYS A 316 9.89 11.73 -2.41
CA CYS A 316 9.19 12.17 -1.20
C CYS A 316 10.09 12.16 0.05
N THR A 317 11.41 12.25 -0.12
CA THR A 317 12.35 12.13 1.00
C THR A 317 12.19 13.20 2.07
N SER A 318 11.67 14.37 1.69
CA SER A 318 11.45 15.54 2.55
C SER A 318 9.98 15.77 2.92
N ALA A 319 9.07 14.89 2.51
CA ALA A 319 7.64 15.08 2.73
C ALA A 319 7.28 15.05 4.22
N THR A 320 6.48 16.02 4.65
CA THR A 320 5.96 16.17 6.03
C THR A 320 4.44 16.06 6.07
N HIS A 321 3.78 16.16 4.91
CA HIS A 321 2.34 16.14 4.76
C HIS A 321 1.89 15.04 3.80
N SER A 322 0.71 14.51 4.09
CA SER A 322 0.04 13.42 3.37
C SER A 322 -1.00 13.95 2.41
N GLN A 323 -1.28 13.16 1.37
CA GLN A 323 -2.32 13.38 0.38
C GLN A 323 -3.24 12.16 0.26
N ILE A 324 -4.53 12.43 0.05
CA ILE A 324 -5.46 11.47 -0.54
C ILE A 324 -6.07 12.11 -1.79
N ASN A 325 -5.98 11.43 -2.93
CA ASN A 325 -6.49 11.88 -4.22
C ASN A 325 -7.36 10.82 -4.85
N PHE A 326 -8.51 11.24 -5.37
CA PHE A 326 -9.40 10.46 -6.20
C PHE A 326 -9.59 11.25 -7.50
N GLY A 327 -8.90 10.85 -8.57
CA GLY A 327 -8.94 11.58 -9.84
C GLY A 327 -10.32 11.56 -10.50
N LYS A 328 -11.05 10.43 -10.42
CA LYS A 328 -12.46 10.37 -10.83
C LYS A 328 -13.26 9.43 -9.93
N VAL A 329 -14.47 9.83 -9.57
CA VAL A 329 -15.42 9.05 -8.77
C VAL A 329 -16.70 8.83 -9.58
N GLU A 330 -17.07 7.58 -9.80
CA GLU A 330 -18.24 7.23 -10.62
C GLU A 330 -19.12 6.19 -9.93
N PHE A 331 -20.43 6.30 -10.10
CA PHE A 331 -21.36 5.19 -9.87
C PHE A 331 -21.79 4.61 -11.20
N LYS A 332 -21.74 3.28 -11.34
CA LYS A 332 -22.19 2.58 -12.52
C LYS A 332 -23.33 1.64 -12.17
N SER A 333 -24.41 1.71 -12.94
CA SER A 333 -25.53 0.78 -12.80
C SER A 333 -25.14 -0.61 -13.34
N PRO A 334 -25.93 -1.66 -13.04
CA PRO A 334 -25.77 -2.96 -13.69
C PRO A 334 -25.87 -2.93 -15.22
N THR A 335 -26.60 -1.96 -15.77
CA THR A 335 -26.72 -1.74 -17.23
C THR A 335 -25.58 -0.90 -17.82
N GLY A 336 -24.61 -0.48 -17.01
CA GLY A 336 -23.45 0.32 -17.42
C GLY A 336 -23.70 1.83 -17.50
N ALA A 337 -24.88 2.31 -17.13
CA ALA A 337 -25.14 3.74 -17.05
C ALA A 337 -24.24 4.36 -15.96
N THR A 338 -23.51 5.41 -16.32
CA THR A 338 -22.49 6.02 -15.46
C THR A 338 -22.95 7.38 -14.97
N VAL A 339 -22.85 7.61 -13.66
CA VAL A 339 -23.00 8.91 -13.02
C VAL A 339 -21.62 9.33 -12.51
N ASP A 340 -21.10 10.42 -13.07
CA ASP A 340 -19.84 11.01 -12.67
C ASP A 340 -20.08 11.97 -11.49
N LEU A 341 -19.39 11.74 -10.38
CA LEU A 341 -19.42 12.60 -9.20
C LEU A 341 -18.25 13.57 -9.13
N GLY A 342 -17.37 13.55 -10.14
CA GLY A 342 -16.20 14.40 -10.23
C GLY A 342 -14.99 13.80 -9.52
N SER A 343 -14.14 14.66 -8.98
CA SER A 343 -12.90 14.30 -8.30
C SER A 343 -12.91 14.78 -6.85
N ALA A 344 -12.09 14.16 -6.01
CA ALA A 344 -11.92 14.59 -4.63
C ALA A 344 -10.45 14.54 -4.24
N LYS A 345 -10.00 15.54 -3.49
CA LYS A 345 -8.60 15.65 -3.10
C LYS A 345 -8.47 16.28 -1.72
N ILE A 346 -7.65 15.66 -0.87
CA ILE A 346 -7.24 16.17 0.43
C ILE A 346 -5.72 16.33 0.38
N ASP A 347 -5.27 17.58 0.42
CA ASP A 347 -3.85 17.92 0.57
C ASP A 347 -3.59 18.42 1.99
N GLY A 348 -2.35 18.24 2.45
CA GLY A 348 -1.90 18.81 3.71
C GLY A 348 -2.34 18.02 4.95
N LEU A 349 -2.67 16.72 4.81
CA LEU A 349 -2.99 15.90 5.98
C LEU A 349 -1.72 15.67 6.80
N MET A 350 -1.71 16.13 8.04
CA MET A 350 -0.58 15.99 8.95
C MET A 350 -1.02 15.55 10.33
N ILE A 351 -0.17 14.80 11.01
CA ILE A 351 -0.34 14.43 12.41
C ILE A 351 0.58 15.35 13.23
N GLN A 352 -0.01 16.21 14.07
CA GLN A 352 0.77 17.04 14.99
C GLN A 352 1.25 16.24 16.20
N HIS A 353 0.33 15.47 16.78
CA HIS A 353 0.52 14.61 17.93
C HIS A 353 -0.56 13.54 17.89
N MET A 354 -0.20 12.29 18.12
CA MET A 354 -1.17 11.21 18.32
C MET A 354 -0.68 10.35 19.46
N LYS A 355 -1.56 10.01 20.40
CA LYS A 355 -1.27 9.05 21.47
C LYS A 355 -2.45 8.10 21.64
N ILE A 356 -2.18 6.82 21.45
CA ILE A 356 -3.11 5.73 21.73
C ILE A 356 -2.54 4.96 22.92
N LYS A 357 -3.34 4.80 23.98
CA LYS A 357 -2.97 4.10 25.20
C LYS A 357 -3.99 3.00 25.45
N THR A 358 -3.51 1.79 25.78
CA THR A 358 -4.41 0.78 26.33
C THR A 358 -4.85 1.20 27.72
N LEU A 359 -6.15 1.08 27.98
CA LEU A 359 -6.70 1.11 29.32
C LEU A 359 -6.98 -0.35 29.61
N GLY A 360 -6.13 -0.97 30.43
CA GLY A 360 -6.16 -2.41 30.70
C GLY A 360 -7.58 -2.96 30.89
N LEU A 361 -7.77 -4.21 30.46
CA LEU A 361 -8.99 -4.96 30.78
C LEU A 361 -9.12 -5.19 32.27
#